data_AF-A0A9E0U559-F1
#
_entry.id   AF-A0A9E0U559-F1
#
_cell.length_a   1.000
_cell.length_b   1.000
_cell.length_c   1.000
_cell.angle_alpha   90.00
_cell.angle_beta   90.00
_cell.angle_gamma   90.00
#
_symmetry.space_group_name_H-M   'P 1'
#
loop_
_entity.id
_entity.type
_entity.pdbx_description
1 polymer ?
#
loop_
_entity_poly.entity_id
_entity_poly.type
_entity_poly.pdbx_seq_one_letter_code
_entity_poly.pdbx_strand_id
1 'polypeptide(L)' 'MHNIDLRKIYKFHPVDPAPSPSNLPTAGDLYYECTECKVIVSSVPRIKIACTCGNLSGVDGKLVVQKPEQVKVVRGKLK' A
#
# COMPACT_ATOMS: atom_id res chain seq x y z
N MET A 1 0.88 -14.31 -11.33
CA MET A 1 1.10 -12.95 -10.77
C MET A 1 2.27 -13.06 -9.81
N HIS A 2 3.44 -12.48 -10.14
CA HIS A 2 4.60 -12.56 -9.26
C HIS A 2 4.37 -11.62 -8.06
N ASN A 3 3.95 -12.19 -6.93
CA ASN A 3 3.80 -11.48 -5.67
C ASN A 3 5.18 -11.30 -5.04
N ILE A 4 5.93 -10.31 -5.52
CA ILE A 4 7.19 -9.90 -4.87
C ILE A 4 6.82 -9.31 -3.52
N ASP A 5 7.30 -9.94 -2.44
CA ASP A 5 7.21 -9.33 -1.11
C ASP A 5 8.14 -8.13 -1.04
N LEU A 6 7.55 -6.93 -1.10
CA LEU A 6 8.27 -5.66 -1.08
C LEU A 6 9.13 -5.49 0.17
N ARG A 7 8.83 -6.20 1.27
CA ARG A 7 9.64 -6.17 2.49
C ARG A 7 11.05 -6.76 2.31
N LYS A 8 11.28 -7.52 1.24
CA LYS A 8 12.63 -7.99 0.87
C LYS A 8 13.50 -6.87 0.30
N ILE A 9 12.90 -5.84 -0.28
CA ILE A 9 13.60 -4.74 -0.98
C ILE A 9 13.60 -3.45 -0.15
N TYR A 10 12.52 -3.21 0.59
CA TYR A 10 12.32 -1.96 1.35
C TYR A 10 12.24 -2.20 2.86
N LYS A 11 12.59 -1.18 3.64
CA LYS A 11 12.18 -1.00 5.04
C LYS A 11 10.95 -0.10 5.06
N PHE A 12 9.90 -0.51 5.77
CA PHE A 12 8.67 0.25 5.90
C PHE A 12 8.54 0.87 7.27
N HIS A 13 8.19 2.15 7.31
CA HIS A 13 7.95 2.90 8.53
C HIS A 13 6.52 3.48 8.50
N PRO A 14 5.76 3.41 9.60
CA PRO A 14 4.46 4.09 9.67
C PRO A 14 4.60 5.58 9.37
N VAL A 15 3.63 6.14 8.65
CA VAL A 15 3.49 7.60 8.56
C VAL A 15 2.86 8.09 9.86
N ASP A 16 3.46 9.13 10.45
CA ASP A 16 3.01 9.76 11.69
C ASP A 16 2.87 11.29 11.46
N PRO A 17 1.71 11.91 11.79
CA PRO A 17 0.49 11.28 12.29
C PRO A 17 -0.15 10.33 11.26
N ALA A 18 -0.86 9.32 11.75
CA ALA A 18 -1.61 8.41 10.90
C ALA A 18 -2.66 9.18 10.07
N PRO A 19 -2.66 9.07 8.73
CA PRO A 19 -3.64 9.75 7.89
C PRO A 19 -5.07 9.25 8.15
N SER A 20 -6.06 10.13 7.93
CA SER A 20 -7.47 9.76 8.02
C SER A 20 -7.84 8.73 6.92
N PRO A 21 -8.65 7.70 7.24
CA PRO A 21 -9.16 6.76 6.24
C PRO A 21 -9.92 7.43 5.08
N SER A 22 -10.54 8.59 5.33
CA SER A 22 -11.27 9.35 4.30
C SER A 22 -10.35 10.12 3.35
N ASN A 23 -9.05 10.25 3.66
CA ASN A 23 -8.08 10.99 2.85
C ASN A 23 -6.70 10.33 2.94
N LEU A 24 -6.55 9.18 2.27
CA LEU A 24 -5.29 8.46 2.20
C LEU A 24 -4.33 9.13 1.20
N PRO A 25 -3.15 9.59 1.63
CA PRO A 25 -2.19 10.26 0.76
C PRO A 25 -1.50 9.27 -0.19
N THR A 26 -1.24 9.71 -1.42
CA THR A 26 -0.50 8.97 -2.43
C THR A 26 0.82 9.65 -2.74
N ALA A 27 1.90 8.87 -2.85
CA ALA A 27 3.21 9.35 -3.29
C ALA A 27 4.12 8.17 -3.68
N GLY A 28 5.20 8.45 -4.42
CA GLY A 28 6.11 7.41 -4.91
C GLY A 28 6.86 6.64 -3.81
N ASP A 29 7.00 7.23 -2.62
CA ASP A 29 7.60 6.61 -1.43
C ASP A 29 6.55 6.07 -0.43
N LEU A 30 5.26 6.25 -0.72
CA LEU A 30 4.16 5.79 0.12
C LEU A 30 3.54 4.50 -0.39
N TYR A 31 3.23 3.63 0.56
CA TYR A 31 2.69 2.30 0.36
C TYR A 31 1.56 2.07 1.34
N TYR A 32 0.64 1.20 0.97
CA TYR A 32 -0.50 0.81 1.79
C TYR A 32 -0.31 -0.61 2.27
N GLU A 33 -0.27 -0.77 3.59
CA GLU A 33 -0.33 -2.06 4.25
C GLU A 33 -1.79 -2.37 4.56
N CYS A 34 -2.31 -3.44 3.97
CA CYS A 34 -3.62 -3.95 4.35
C CYS A 34 -3.52 -4.56 5.76
N THR A 35 -4.31 -4.08 6.72
CA THR A 35 -4.24 -4.56 8.10
C THR A 35 -4.76 -5.98 8.25
N GLU A 36 -5.61 -6.44 7.33
CA GLU A 36 -6.17 -7.80 7.30
C GLU A 36 -5.16 -8.84 6.81
N CYS A 37 -4.70 -8.72 5.56
CA CYS A 37 -3.82 -9.72 4.95
C CYS A 37 -2.33 -9.37 5.02
N LYS A 38 -1.96 -8.25 5.63
CA LYS A 38 -0.58 -7.73 5.78
C LYS A 38 0.18 -7.52 4.47
N VAL A 39 -0.46 -7.63 3.32
CA VAL A 39 0.17 -7.33 2.02
C VAL A 39 0.42 -5.82 1.95
N ILE A 40 1.63 -5.44 1.51
CA ILE A 40 1.98 -4.06 1.20
C ILE A 40 1.93 -3.87 -0.31
N VAL A 41 1.26 -2.82 -0.74
CA VAL A 41 1.13 -2.42 -2.15
C VAL A 41 1.55 -0.95 -2.31
N SER A 42 2.08 -0.57 -3.48
CA SER A 42 2.37 0.84 -3.77
C SER A 42 1.09 1.66 -3.80
N SER A 43 1.11 2.87 -3.23
CA SER A 43 -0.02 3.81 -3.30
C SER A 43 -0.27 4.34 -4.72
N VAL A 44 0.74 4.26 -5.60
CA VAL A 44 0.73 4.70 -7.01
C VAL A 44 1.21 3.57 -7.93
N PRO A 45 0.46 2.47 -8.05
CA PRO A 45 0.91 1.26 -8.73
C PRO A 45 1.10 1.46 -10.23
N ARG A 46 2.32 1.30 -10.75
CA ARG A 46 2.56 1.34 -12.20
C ARG A 46 2.25 0.04 -12.93
N ILE A 47 2.28 -1.08 -12.21
CA ILE A 47 1.90 -2.40 -12.72
C ILE A 47 0.69 -2.90 -11.95
N LYS A 48 -0.02 -3.89 -12.50
CA LYS A 48 -1.17 -4.50 -11.84
C LYS A 48 -0.75 -5.13 -10.50
N ILE A 49 -1.35 -4.67 -9.41
CA ILE A 49 -1.15 -5.21 -8.07
C ILE A 49 -2.48 -5.32 -7.33
N ALA A 50 -2.55 -6.27 -6.39
CA ALA A 50 -3.67 -6.40 -5.48
C ALA A 50 -3.21 -7.06 -4.17
N CYS A 51 -3.92 -6.78 -3.08
CA CYS A 51 -3.80 -7.59 -1.86
C CYS A 51 -4.65 -8.87 -1.99
N THR A 52 -4.41 -9.85 -1.11
CA THR A 52 -5.07 -11.16 -1.21
C THR A 52 -6.55 -11.13 -0.82
N CYS A 53 -6.96 -10.23 0.08
CA CYS A 53 -8.36 -10.10 0.51
C CYS A 53 -9.22 -9.20 -0.39
N GLY A 54 -8.65 -8.62 -1.45
CA GLY A 54 -9.37 -7.76 -2.39
C GLY A 54 -9.63 -6.32 -1.91
N ASN A 55 -9.18 -5.93 -0.72
CA ASN A 55 -9.31 -4.55 -0.23
C ASN A 55 -8.55 -3.56 -1.14
N LEU A 56 -7.34 -3.92 -1.56
CA LEU A 56 -6.45 -3.08 -2.35
C LEU A 56 -6.28 -3.69 -3.73
N SER A 57 -6.51 -2.91 -4.79
CA SER A 57 -6.25 -3.32 -6.16
C SER A 57 -5.99 -2.11 -7.05
N GLY A 58 -5.00 -2.19 -7.94
CA GLY A 58 -4.62 -1.03 -8.73
C GLY A 58 -3.67 -1.31 -9.88
N VAL A 59 -3.60 -0.36 -10.80
CA VAL A 59 -2.81 -0.36 -12.03
C VAL A 59 -2.77 1.08 -12.59
N ASP A 60 -1.82 1.39 -13.48
CA ASP A 60 -1.73 2.67 -14.21
C ASP A 60 -1.78 3.93 -13.31
N GLY A 61 -1.08 3.86 -12.18
CA GLY A 61 -0.95 4.93 -11.20
C GLY A 61 -2.18 5.11 -10.30
N LYS A 62 -3.21 4.25 -10.43
CA LYS A 62 -4.44 4.31 -9.64
C LYS A 62 -4.58 3.11 -8.74
N LEU A 63 -4.90 3.36 -7.47
CA LEU A 63 -5.19 2.33 -6.48
C LEU A 63 -6.62 2.52 -5.98
N VAL A 64 -7.41 1.44 -6.03
CA VAL A 64 -8.74 1.35 -5.44
C VAL A 64 -8.61 0.74 -4.05
N VAL A 65 -9.22 1.40 -3.07
CA VAL A 65 -9.28 0.97 -1.68
C VAL A 65 -10.75 0.77 -1.31
N GLN A 66 -11.14 -0.47 -1.03
CA GLN A 66 -12.54 -0.83 -0.73
C GLN A 66 -12.92 -0.56 0.73
N LYS A 67 -11.97 -0.76 1.64
CA LYS A 67 -12.09 -0.64 3.10
C LYS A 67 -10.93 0.20 3.63
N PRO A 68 -11.01 1.54 3.53
CA PRO A 68 -9.92 2.45 3.92
C PRO A 68 -9.52 2.35 5.39
N GLU A 69 -10.47 2.00 6.27
CA GLU A 69 -10.24 1.73 7.69
C GLU A 69 -9.33 0.52 7.94
N GLN A 70 -9.19 -0.36 6.96
CA GLN A 70 -8.30 -1.52 6.99
C GLN A 70 -6.96 -1.27 6.28
N VAL A 71 -6.56 0.00 6.17
CA VAL A 71 -5.33 0.42 5.51
C VAL A 71 -4.46 1.23 6.45
N LYS A 72 -3.18 0.84 6.54
CA LYS A 72 -2.15 1.62 7.18
C LYS A 72 -1.22 2.20 6.12
N VAL A 73 -1.00 3.52 6.18
CA VAL A 73 -0.05 4.18 5.29
C VAL A 73 1.36 4.03 5.87
N VAL A 74 2.27 3.53 5.06
CA VAL A 74 3.68 3.33 5.40
C VAL A 74 4.58 3.94 4.34
N ARG A 75 5.72 4.49 4.78
CA ARG A 75 6.77 5.00 3.90
C ARG A 75 7.81 3.91 3.68
N GLY A 76 8.10 3.61 2.41
CA GLY A 76 9.14 2.66 2.02
C GLY A 76 10.47 3.37 1.78
N LYS A 77 11.55 2.87 2.39
CA LYS A 77 12.94 3.26 2.09
C LYS A 77 13.70 2.05 1.58
N LEU A 78 14.51 2.21 0.52
CA LEU A 78 15.36 1.15 0.00
C LEU A 78 16.29 0.63 1.11
N LYS A 79 16.50 -0.69 1.12
CA LYS A 79 17.44 -1.35 2.04
C LYS A 79 18.89 -1.13 1.65
#